data_AF-A0A833N1U4-F1
#
_entry.id   AF-A0A833N1U4-F1
#
_cell.length_a   1.000
_cell.length_b   1.000
_cell.length_c   1.000
_cell.angle_alpha   90.00
_cell.angle_beta   90.00
_cell.angle_gamma   90.00
#
_symmetry.space_group_name_H-M   'P 1'
#
loop_
_entity.id
_entity.type
_entity.pdbx_description
1 polymer ?
#
loop_
_entity_poly.entity_id
_entity_poly.type
_entity_poly.pdbx_seq_one_letter_code
_entity_poly.pdbx_strand_id
1 'polypeptide(L)'
;MTAGTLVRGVGAIDHLTAEQILAHPDFPTARRVFVSEHARVYEAGVFPAQFGADAGRVTTLAIIVCLHAGYEPSDRATWPTLSHLKETVARFGFASPRLIDSFVARLVQTGYLVLQQQPEDNRVRLLFPTESLLAWDREWMAAHYAPLETLYPEPGFGPARRRDAAFQAVHARSAIAAFDAIIAMMWSNLEIIFFLSSTSALIILLSLFDMGGSDPESRIREADLVQLAPRFAVSRSHLRNILAIAQERKFLVRSGPRNAFIHLTPHWVSAFDRFIAGSLAQSDLTYRLALRRMAVEAGSAV
;
A
#
# COMPACT_ATOMS: atom_id res chain seq x y z
N MET A 1 11.45 21.90 9.62
CA MET A 1 12.52 21.68 8.63
C MET A 1 12.20 20.36 7.94
N THR A 2 11.87 20.38 6.65
CA THR A 2 11.73 19.16 5.84
C THR A 2 13.08 18.49 5.71
N ALA A 3 13.14 17.16 5.80
CA ALA A 3 14.36 16.43 5.51
C ALA A 3 14.43 16.16 4.01
N GLY A 4 15.49 16.62 3.34
CA GLY A 4 15.72 16.32 1.94
C GLY A 4 16.20 14.88 1.78
N THR A 5 15.42 14.02 1.11
CA THR A 5 15.91 12.71 0.68
C THR A 5 16.61 12.86 -0.66
N LEU A 6 17.86 12.38 -0.74
CA LEU A 6 18.59 12.29 -2.01
C LEU A 6 18.05 11.12 -2.82
N VAL A 7 17.27 11.44 -3.85
CA VAL A 7 16.73 10.45 -4.78
C VAL A 7 17.68 10.32 -5.97
N ARG A 8 18.19 9.11 -6.21
CA ARG A 8 19.14 8.84 -7.29
C ARG A 8 18.53 9.24 -8.63
N GLY A 9 19.28 10.03 -9.41
CA GLY A 9 18.84 10.51 -10.74
C GLY A 9 17.85 11.68 -10.72
N VAL A 10 17.40 12.14 -9.54
CA VAL A 10 16.49 13.29 -9.41
C VAL A 10 17.11 14.42 -8.56
N GLY A 11 17.88 14.06 -7.53
CA GLY A 11 18.46 14.99 -6.56
C GLY A 11 17.66 15.05 -5.25
N ALA A 12 17.86 16.11 -4.46
CA ALA A 12 17.16 16.28 -3.20
C ALA A 12 15.66 16.56 -3.44
N ILE A 13 14.80 15.89 -2.68
CA ILE A 13 13.36 16.14 -2.61
C ILE A 13 12.98 16.39 -1.16
N ASP A 14 12.46 17.58 -0.91
CA ASP A 14 11.83 17.93 0.36
C ASP A 14 10.47 17.25 0.47
N HIS A 15 10.31 16.49 1.54
CA HIS A 15 9.09 15.78 1.88
C HIS A 15 8.97 15.66 3.40
N LEU A 16 7.78 15.29 3.85
CA LEU A 16 7.48 15.04 5.26
C LEU A 16 8.17 13.77 5.74
N THR A 17 8.82 13.82 6.90
CA THR A 17 9.36 12.62 7.56
C THR A 17 8.30 11.92 8.40
N ALA A 18 8.53 10.65 8.72
CA ALA A 18 7.66 9.89 9.62
C ALA A 18 7.57 10.55 11.01
N GLU A 19 8.67 11.11 11.52
CA GLU A 19 8.73 11.81 12.81
C GLU A 19 7.87 13.08 12.80
N GLN A 20 7.91 13.85 11.71
CA GLN A 20 7.06 15.04 11.57
C GLN A 20 5.58 14.67 11.54
N ILE A 21 5.23 13.59 10.83
CA ILE A 21 3.86 13.08 10.74
C ILE A 21 3.37 12.56 12.10
N LEU A 22 4.21 11.79 12.82
CA LEU A 22 3.89 11.28 14.16
C LEU A 22 3.72 12.39 15.20
N ALA A 23 4.54 13.45 15.11
CA ALA A 23 4.49 14.57 16.04
C ALA A 23 3.29 15.51 15.79
N HIS A 24 2.55 15.32 14.69
CA HIS A 24 1.41 16.17 14.37
C HIS A 24 0.27 15.96 15.38
N PRO A 25 -0.33 17.01 15.96
CA PRO A 25 -1.39 16.88 16.98
C PRO A 25 -2.60 16.09 16.48
N ASP A 26 -2.93 16.24 15.19
CA ASP A 26 -4.05 15.52 14.55
C ASP A 26 -3.70 14.11 14.03
N PHE A 27 -2.51 13.58 14.34
CA PHE A 27 -2.12 12.23 13.91
C PHE A 27 -3.14 11.14 14.31
N PRO A 28 -3.73 11.13 15.54
CA PRO A 28 -4.78 10.16 15.87
C PRO A 28 -6.01 10.25 14.96
N THR A 29 -6.34 11.44 14.46
CA THR A 29 -7.43 11.65 13.49
C THR A 29 -7.03 11.12 12.12
N ALA A 30 -5.84 11.46 11.64
CA ALA A 30 -5.31 10.93 10.39
C ALA A 30 -5.18 9.41 10.40
N ARG A 31 -4.82 8.79 11.53
CA ARG A 31 -4.81 7.33 11.70
C ARG A 31 -6.19 6.72 11.44
N ARG A 32 -7.26 7.28 12.01
CA ARG A 32 -8.63 6.78 11.75
C ARG A 32 -8.99 6.91 10.27
N VAL A 33 -8.60 8.01 9.62
CA VAL A 33 -8.78 8.18 8.18
C VAL A 33 -8.00 7.13 7.40
N PHE A 34 -6.72 6.90 7.74
CA PHE A 34 -5.90 5.87 7.11
C PHE A 34 -6.57 4.49 7.20
N VAL A 35 -6.95 4.06 8.41
CA VAL A 35 -7.54 2.74 8.64
C VAL A 35 -8.84 2.58 7.85
N SER A 36 -9.75 3.55 7.96
CA SER A 36 -11.06 3.47 7.31
C SER A 36 -10.98 3.48 5.78
N GLU A 37 -10.13 4.32 5.19
CA GLU A 37 -9.96 4.38 3.73
C GLU A 37 -9.26 3.11 3.21
N HIS A 38 -8.23 2.61 3.90
CA HIS A 38 -7.53 1.38 3.50
C HIS A 38 -8.40 0.12 3.65
N ALA A 39 -9.29 0.10 4.65
CA ALA A 39 -10.21 -1.01 4.83
C ALA A 39 -11.11 -1.18 3.61
N ARG A 40 -11.59 -0.09 3.01
CA ARG A 40 -12.46 -0.12 1.82
C ARG A 40 -11.75 -0.70 0.60
N VAL A 41 -10.50 -0.29 0.32
CA VAL A 41 -9.77 -0.74 -0.88
C VAL A 41 -9.22 -2.17 -0.78
N TYR A 42 -9.11 -2.71 0.44
CA TYR A 42 -8.66 -4.08 0.71
C TYR A 42 -9.79 -5.07 1.03
N GLU A 43 -11.04 -4.64 0.98
CA GLU A 43 -12.19 -5.54 1.09
C GLU A 43 -12.19 -6.58 -0.04
N ALA A 44 -12.61 -7.80 0.29
CA ALA A 44 -12.60 -8.95 -0.63
C ALA A 44 -13.35 -8.70 -1.95
N GLY A 45 -14.44 -7.93 -1.89
CA GLY A 45 -15.24 -7.59 -3.06
C GLY A 45 -14.64 -6.47 -3.93
N VAL A 46 -13.64 -5.75 -3.41
CA VAL A 46 -13.02 -4.58 -4.04
C VAL A 46 -11.61 -4.90 -4.53
N PHE A 47 -10.85 -5.67 -3.75
CA PHE A 47 -9.46 -5.97 -4.06
C PHE A 47 -9.34 -6.76 -5.39
N PRO A 48 -8.39 -6.39 -6.28
CA PRO A 48 -8.24 -7.04 -7.57
C PRO A 48 -8.11 -8.56 -7.47
N ALA A 49 -8.72 -9.25 -8.43
CA ALA A 49 -8.81 -10.71 -8.49
C ALA A 49 -9.58 -11.39 -7.32
N GLN A 50 -10.25 -10.62 -6.45
CA GLN A 50 -11.00 -11.10 -5.28
C GLN A 50 -10.14 -11.91 -4.30
N PHE A 51 -8.85 -11.55 -4.20
CA PHE A 51 -7.95 -12.13 -3.20
C PHE A 51 -7.97 -11.31 -1.92
N GLY A 52 -7.49 -11.92 -0.82
CA GLY A 52 -7.05 -11.15 0.34
C GLY A 52 -5.76 -10.40 0.01
N ALA A 53 -5.69 -9.13 0.40
CA ALA A 53 -4.52 -8.28 0.22
C ALA A 53 -3.34 -8.74 1.10
N ASP A 54 -2.13 -8.78 0.56
CA ASP A 54 -0.88 -8.81 1.34
C ASP A 54 0.15 -7.91 0.65
N ALA A 55 1.29 -7.68 1.30
CA ALA A 55 2.34 -6.82 0.76
C ALA A 55 2.83 -7.31 -0.61
N GLY A 56 2.92 -8.62 -0.84
CA GLY A 56 3.33 -9.17 -2.12
C GLY A 56 2.35 -8.83 -3.25
N ARG A 57 1.05 -9.03 -3.03
CA ARG A 57 0.00 -8.72 -4.00
C ARG A 57 -0.13 -7.21 -4.24
N VAL A 58 -0.18 -6.41 -3.18
CA VAL A 58 -0.29 -4.94 -3.29
C VAL A 58 0.92 -4.37 -4.04
N THR A 59 2.13 -4.80 -3.70
CA THR A 59 3.36 -4.39 -4.39
C THR A 59 3.35 -4.82 -5.86
N THR A 60 2.85 -6.02 -6.16
CA THR A 60 2.72 -6.49 -7.56
C THR A 60 1.78 -5.60 -8.36
N LEU A 61 0.63 -5.20 -7.80
CA LEU A 61 -0.32 -4.30 -8.46
C LEU A 61 0.31 -2.92 -8.71
N ALA A 62 0.95 -2.32 -7.70
CA ALA A 62 1.61 -1.03 -7.83
C ALA A 62 2.73 -1.05 -8.89
N ILE A 63 3.55 -2.12 -8.93
CA ILE A 63 4.62 -2.25 -9.92
C ILE A 63 4.06 -2.44 -11.33
N ILE A 64 2.95 -3.16 -11.51
CA ILE A 64 2.30 -3.25 -12.82
C ILE A 64 1.93 -1.86 -13.34
N VAL A 65 1.36 -1.00 -12.48
CA VAL A 65 1.00 0.37 -12.86
C VAL A 65 2.24 1.20 -13.18
N CYS A 66 3.32 1.07 -12.40
CA CYS A 66 4.59 1.74 -12.67
C CYS A 66 5.21 1.32 -14.01
N LEU A 67 5.27 0.00 -14.28
CA LEU A 67 5.81 -0.53 -15.54
C LEU A 67 4.95 -0.12 -16.74
N HIS A 68 3.63 -0.09 -16.59
CA HIS A 68 2.73 0.41 -17.61
C HIS A 68 2.97 1.89 -17.91
N ALA A 69 3.07 2.71 -16.87
CA ALA A 69 3.25 4.16 -17.04
C ALA A 69 4.62 4.52 -17.64
N GLY A 70 5.65 3.71 -17.36
CA GLY A 70 7.02 3.85 -17.88
C GLY A 70 7.31 3.12 -19.18
N TYR A 71 6.31 2.46 -19.79
CA TYR A 71 6.48 1.71 -21.04
C TYR A 71 6.80 2.63 -22.21
N GLU A 72 7.93 2.36 -22.87
CA GLU A 72 8.37 2.99 -24.12
C GLU A 72 8.49 1.90 -25.20
N PRO A 73 7.65 1.93 -26.26
CA PRO A 73 7.67 0.91 -27.31
C PRO A 73 9.06 0.70 -27.93
N SER A 74 9.82 1.78 -28.10
CA SER A 74 11.14 1.75 -28.72
C SER A 74 12.27 1.23 -27.81
N ASP A 75 12.04 1.12 -26.49
CA ASP A 75 13.03 0.65 -25.52
C ASP A 75 12.57 -0.66 -24.86
N ARG A 76 13.18 -1.77 -25.30
CA ARG A 76 12.89 -3.11 -24.78
C ARG A 76 13.10 -3.26 -23.27
N ALA A 77 13.99 -2.46 -22.66
CA ALA A 77 14.23 -2.51 -21.21
C ALA A 77 13.01 -2.02 -20.40
N THR A 78 12.14 -1.21 -20.99
CA THR A 78 10.93 -0.68 -20.34
C THR A 78 9.71 -1.58 -20.49
N TRP A 79 9.79 -2.62 -21.33
CA TRP A 79 8.62 -3.42 -21.69
C TRP A 79 8.02 -4.11 -20.44
N PRO A 80 6.68 -4.00 -20.22
CA PRO A 80 6.01 -4.56 -19.05
C PRO A 80 5.81 -6.07 -19.22
N THR A 81 6.89 -6.83 -19.22
CA THR A 81 6.86 -8.29 -19.32
C THR A 81 6.71 -8.94 -17.94
N LEU A 82 6.25 -10.19 -17.90
CA LEU A 82 6.18 -10.96 -16.65
C LEU A 82 7.55 -11.14 -15.98
N SER A 83 8.62 -11.28 -16.78
CA SER A 83 9.99 -11.35 -16.24
C SER A 83 10.40 -10.04 -15.56
N HIS A 84 10.18 -8.91 -16.24
CA HIS A 84 10.50 -7.59 -15.69
C HIS A 84 9.69 -7.28 -14.42
N LEU A 85 8.41 -7.67 -14.39
CA LEU A 85 7.58 -7.59 -13.20
C LEU A 85 8.18 -8.41 -12.05
N LYS A 86 8.55 -9.68 -12.29
CA LYS A 86 9.13 -10.55 -11.26
C LYS A 86 10.44 -10.02 -10.70
N GLU A 87 11.33 -9.55 -11.57
CA GLU A 87 12.62 -8.97 -11.18
C GLU A 87 12.42 -7.73 -10.30
N THR A 88 11.46 -6.88 -10.67
CA THR A 88 11.17 -5.65 -9.92
C THR A 88 10.52 -5.96 -8.58
N VAL A 89 9.51 -6.85 -8.54
CA VAL A 89 8.82 -7.25 -7.30
C VAL A 89 9.78 -7.97 -6.35
N ALA A 90 10.72 -8.78 -6.87
CA ALA A 90 11.68 -9.53 -6.05
C ALA A 90 12.52 -8.62 -5.14
N ARG A 91 12.80 -7.38 -5.56
CA ARG A 91 13.54 -6.38 -4.75
C ARG A 91 12.85 -6.08 -3.42
N PHE A 92 11.52 -6.19 -3.34
CA PHE A 92 10.76 -5.92 -2.13
C PHE A 92 10.75 -7.11 -1.16
N GLY A 93 10.98 -8.34 -1.64
CA GLY A 93 11.12 -9.54 -0.80
C GLY A 93 9.82 -10.11 -0.24
N PHE A 94 8.64 -9.64 -0.68
CA PHE A 94 7.33 -10.09 -0.18
C PHE A 94 6.62 -11.12 -1.06
N ALA A 95 7.14 -11.43 -2.25
CA ALA A 95 6.51 -12.36 -3.17
C ALA A 95 7.53 -13.25 -3.87
N SER A 96 7.22 -14.55 -3.96
CA SER A 96 7.99 -15.48 -4.79
C SER A 96 7.57 -15.40 -6.25
N PRO A 97 8.43 -15.79 -7.22
CA PRO A 97 8.08 -15.81 -8.63
C PRO A 97 6.79 -16.61 -8.93
N ARG A 98 6.59 -17.73 -8.24
CA ARG A 98 5.40 -18.58 -8.40
C ARG A 98 4.12 -17.93 -7.87
N LEU A 99 4.23 -17.13 -6.80
CA LEU A 99 3.10 -16.33 -6.31
C LEU A 99 2.71 -15.27 -7.35
N ILE A 100 3.70 -14.62 -7.97
CA ILE A 100 3.47 -13.62 -9.01
C ILE A 100 2.80 -14.28 -10.22
N ASP A 101 3.26 -15.46 -10.65
CA ASP A 101 2.64 -16.22 -11.76
C ASP A 101 1.16 -16.49 -11.51
N SER A 102 0.82 -17.05 -10.34
CA SER A 102 -0.57 -17.40 -10.03
C SER A 102 -1.45 -16.16 -9.89
N PHE A 103 -0.90 -15.08 -9.32
CA PHE A 103 -1.63 -13.83 -9.16
C PHE A 103 -1.88 -13.14 -10.50
N VAL A 104 -0.87 -13.03 -11.37
CA VAL A 104 -1.02 -12.47 -12.73
C VAL A 104 -2.02 -13.29 -13.55
N ALA A 105 -1.93 -14.62 -13.52
CA ALA A 105 -2.88 -15.48 -14.22
C ALA A 105 -4.32 -15.22 -13.76
N ARG A 106 -4.54 -15.04 -12.46
CA ARG A 106 -5.86 -14.70 -11.91
C ARG A 106 -6.30 -13.29 -12.32
N LEU A 107 -5.40 -12.30 -12.30
CA LEU A 107 -5.74 -10.94 -12.74
C LEU A 107 -6.15 -10.90 -14.22
N VAL A 108 -5.51 -11.70 -15.08
CA VAL A 108 -5.94 -11.88 -16.48
C VAL A 108 -7.32 -12.55 -16.54
N GLN A 109 -7.50 -13.66 -15.82
CA GLN A 109 -8.78 -14.39 -15.79
C GLN A 109 -9.95 -13.52 -15.32
N THR A 110 -9.70 -12.59 -14.41
CA THR A 110 -10.70 -11.71 -13.81
C THR A 110 -10.79 -10.33 -14.47
N GLY A 111 -10.08 -10.13 -15.59
CA GLY A 111 -10.19 -8.91 -16.40
C GLY A 111 -9.52 -7.67 -15.81
N TYR A 112 -8.57 -7.82 -14.88
CA TYR A 112 -7.76 -6.71 -14.37
C TYR A 112 -6.52 -6.47 -15.23
N LEU A 113 -6.02 -7.49 -15.92
CA LEU A 113 -4.90 -7.42 -16.86
C LEU A 113 -5.28 -7.97 -18.23
N VAL A 114 -4.64 -7.43 -19.26
CA VAL A 114 -4.62 -8.02 -20.60
C VAL A 114 -3.20 -8.36 -21.02
N LEU A 115 -3.06 -9.48 -21.71
CA LEU A 115 -1.81 -9.88 -22.35
C LEU A 115 -1.88 -9.51 -23.83
N GLN A 116 -0.96 -8.66 -24.28
CA GLN A 116 -0.84 -8.29 -25.69
C GLN A 116 0.43 -8.89 -26.29
N GLN A 117 0.36 -9.30 -27.56
CA GLN A 117 1.54 -9.73 -28.29
C GLN A 117 2.36 -8.49 -28.69
N GLN A 118 3.68 -8.56 -28.60
CA GLN A 118 4.52 -7.53 -29.20
C GLN A 118 4.41 -7.61 -30.73
N PRO A 119 4.19 -6.50 -31.46
CA PRO A 119 4.02 -6.52 -32.91
C PRO A 119 5.24 -7.10 -33.65
N GLU A 120 6.44 -6.86 -33.15
CA GLU A 120 7.69 -7.24 -33.81
C GLU A 120 8.27 -8.58 -33.32
N ASP A 121 7.77 -9.10 -32.20
CA ASP A 121 8.24 -10.35 -31.59
C ASP A 121 7.06 -11.11 -30.99
N ASN A 122 6.48 -12.02 -31.78
CA ASN A 122 5.29 -12.80 -31.40
C ASN A 122 5.52 -13.77 -30.22
N ARG A 123 6.76 -13.93 -29.75
CA ARG A 123 7.11 -14.73 -28.57
C ARG A 123 6.96 -13.92 -27.29
N VAL A 124 7.00 -12.59 -27.38
CA VAL A 124 6.87 -11.70 -26.23
C VAL A 124 5.40 -11.40 -25.94
N ARG A 125 5.09 -11.35 -24.64
CA ARG A 125 3.78 -10.93 -24.12
C ARG A 125 3.99 -9.75 -23.18
N LEU A 126 3.24 -8.67 -23.42
CA LEU A 126 3.20 -7.50 -22.56
C LEU A 126 1.97 -7.54 -21.66
N LEU A 127 2.16 -7.12 -20.43
CA LEU A 127 1.13 -6.95 -19.41
C LEU A 127 0.63 -5.51 -19.46
N PHE A 128 -0.66 -5.33 -19.73
CA PHE A 128 -1.30 -4.02 -19.61
C PHE A 128 -2.39 -4.06 -18.54
N PRO A 129 -2.39 -3.10 -17.59
CA PRO A 129 -3.52 -2.91 -16.70
C PRO A 129 -4.74 -2.49 -17.51
N THR A 130 -5.88 -3.05 -17.15
CA THR A 130 -7.18 -2.55 -17.63
C THR A 130 -7.58 -1.31 -16.85
N GLU A 131 -8.59 -0.59 -17.35
CA GLU A 131 -9.17 0.52 -16.61
C GLU A 131 -9.69 0.10 -15.23
N SER A 132 -10.18 -1.13 -15.06
CA SER A 132 -10.60 -1.64 -13.73
C SER A 132 -9.45 -1.66 -12.73
N LEU A 133 -8.24 -2.05 -13.16
CA LEU A 133 -7.06 -2.03 -12.30
C LEU A 133 -6.59 -0.59 -12.05
N LEU A 134 -6.55 0.24 -13.09
CA LEU A 134 -6.15 1.65 -12.94
C LEU A 134 -7.11 2.40 -12.01
N ALA A 135 -8.42 2.15 -12.11
CA ALA A 135 -9.42 2.74 -11.23
C ALA A 135 -9.23 2.31 -9.77
N TRP A 136 -8.99 1.03 -9.51
CA TRP A 136 -8.67 0.56 -8.16
C TRP A 136 -7.39 1.21 -7.63
N ASP A 137 -6.35 1.33 -8.45
CA ASP A 137 -5.09 1.98 -8.05
C ASP A 137 -5.30 3.46 -7.70
N ARG A 138 -6.19 4.19 -8.41
CA ARG A 138 -6.54 5.57 -8.04
C ARG A 138 -7.28 5.66 -6.70
N GLU A 139 -8.16 4.70 -6.38
CA GLU A 139 -8.77 4.61 -5.05
C GLU A 139 -7.71 4.31 -3.97
N TRP A 140 -6.80 3.40 -4.25
CA TRP A 140 -5.69 3.03 -3.35
C TRP A 140 -4.75 4.22 -3.09
N MET A 141 -4.40 4.98 -4.13
CA MET A 141 -3.68 6.25 -4.00
C MET A 141 -4.48 7.24 -3.15
N ALA A 142 -5.75 7.48 -3.47
CA ALA A 142 -6.60 8.42 -2.74
C ALA A 142 -6.71 8.07 -1.24
N ALA A 143 -6.67 6.78 -0.88
CA ALA A 143 -6.65 6.31 0.51
C ALA A 143 -5.36 6.65 1.26
N HIS A 144 -4.21 6.65 0.58
CA HIS A 144 -2.93 7.09 1.16
C HIS A 144 -2.85 8.60 1.35
N TYR A 145 -3.48 9.37 0.46
CA TYR A 145 -3.44 10.84 0.50
C TYR A 145 -4.52 11.47 1.40
N ALA A 146 -5.63 10.78 1.68
CA ALA A 146 -6.66 11.26 2.60
C ALA A 146 -6.15 11.65 4.01
N PRO A 147 -5.36 10.80 4.70
CA PRO A 147 -4.81 11.15 6.01
C PRO A 147 -3.75 12.26 5.90
N LEU A 148 -2.97 12.31 4.81
CA LEU A 148 -2.04 13.41 4.59
C LEU A 148 -2.75 14.75 4.41
N GLU A 149 -3.86 14.79 3.68
CA GLU A 149 -4.71 15.98 3.53
C GLU A 149 -5.35 16.41 4.86
N THR A 150 -5.64 15.44 5.74
CA THR A 150 -6.12 15.74 7.11
C THR A 150 -5.06 16.46 7.94
N LEU A 151 -3.78 16.08 7.80
CA LEU A 151 -2.67 16.69 8.53
C LEU A 151 -2.18 17.99 7.91
N TYR A 152 -2.17 18.05 6.57
CA TYR A 152 -1.58 19.14 5.79
C TYR A 152 -2.56 19.56 4.67
N PRO A 153 -3.61 20.32 5.01
CA PRO A 153 -4.67 20.67 4.06
C PRO A 153 -4.22 21.69 2.99
N GLU A 154 -3.15 22.45 3.24
CA GLU A 154 -2.68 23.52 2.34
C GLU A 154 -1.26 23.23 1.81
N PRO A 155 -1.02 23.22 0.49
CA PRO A 155 -2.01 23.30 -0.61
C PRO A 155 -2.80 21.98 -0.82
N GLY A 156 -2.56 20.97 0.02
CA GLY A 156 -3.24 19.68 0.00
C GLY A 156 -2.75 18.72 -1.08
N PHE A 157 -3.53 17.66 -1.28
CA PHE A 157 -3.19 16.52 -2.17
C PHE A 157 -4.21 16.36 -3.30
N GLY A 158 -4.73 17.49 -3.79
CA GLY A 158 -5.90 17.57 -4.67
C GLY A 158 -5.91 16.64 -5.89
N PRO A 159 -4.85 16.58 -6.73
CA PRO A 159 -4.81 15.68 -7.89
C PRO A 159 -5.07 14.21 -7.52
N ALA A 160 -4.42 13.72 -6.47
CA ALA A 160 -4.61 12.33 -6.04
C ALA A 160 -6.00 12.11 -5.44
N ARG A 161 -6.51 13.07 -4.66
CA ARG A 161 -7.85 13.00 -4.02
C ARG A 161 -8.99 13.03 -5.04
N ARG A 162 -8.80 13.73 -6.17
CA ARG A 162 -9.73 13.73 -7.30
C ARG A 162 -9.61 12.51 -8.21
N ARG A 163 -8.71 11.56 -7.91
CA ARG A 163 -8.46 10.37 -8.75
C ARG A 163 -8.11 10.78 -10.19
N ASP A 164 -7.23 11.77 -10.32
CA ASP A 164 -6.80 12.28 -11.61
C ASP A 164 -5.91 11.24 -12.33
N ALA A 165 -6.35 10.79 -13.51
CA ALA A 165 -5.65 9.78 -14.30
C ALA A 165 -4.32 10.30 -14.89
N ALA A 166 -4.24 11.59 -15.24
CA ALA A 166 -3.00 12.19 -15.72
C ALA A 166 -1.97 12.26 -14.59
N PHE A 167 -2.43 12.64 -13.38
CA PHE A 167 -1.59 12.60 -12.19
C PHE A 167 -1.14 11.17 -11.86
N GLN A 168 -2.03 10.18 -11.90
CA GLN A 168 -1.69 8.76 -11.68
C GLN A 168 -0.56 8.31 -12.61
N ALA A 169 -0.65 8.61 -13.91
CA ALA A 169 0.38 8.20 -14.87
C ALA A 169 1.75 8.84 -14.56
N VAL A 170 1.78 10.14 -14.23
CA VAL A 170 3.03 10.83 -13.88
C VAL A 170 3.58 10.33 -12.55
N HIS A 171 2.72 10.12 -11.56
CA HIS A 171 3.08 9.57 -10.26
C HIS A 171 3.69 8.18 -10.38
N ALA A 172 3.05 7.27 -11.10
CA ALA A 172 3.52 5.91 -11.31
C ALA A 172 4.89 5.87 -12.03
N ARG A 173 5.10 6.73 -13.04
CA ARG A 173 6.42 6.89 -13.68
C ARG A 173 7.50 7.34 -12.68
N SER A 174 7.15 8.30 -11.85
CA SER A 174 8.09 8.92 -10.89
C SER A 174 8.36 8.05 -9.67
N ALA A 175 7.42 7.20 -9.27
CA ALA A 175 7.50 6.38 -8.05
C ALA A 175 8.65 5.36 -8.09
N ILE A 176 9.09 4.93 -9.28
CA ILE A 176 10.23 4.01 -9.46
C ILE A 176 11.50 4.54 -8.77
N ALA A 177 11.72 5.86 -8.80
CA ALA A 177 12.87 6.49 -8.17
C ALA A 177 12.85 6.40 -6.63
N ALA A 178 11.67 6.20 -6.03
CA ALA A 178 11.48 6.06 -4.58
C ALA A 178 11.53 4.61 -4.08
N PHE A 179 11.69 3.60 -4.96
CA PHE A 179 11.60 2.19 -4.56
C PHE A 179 12.59 1.81 -3.46
N ASP A 180 13.84 2.30 -3.50
CA ASP A 180 14.81 1.97 -2.45
C ASP A 180 14.40 2.55 -1.09
N ALA A 181 13.83 3.76 -1.06
CA ALA A 181 13.32 4.38 0.16
C ALA A 181 12.07 3.63 0.70
N ILE A 182 11.17 3.20 -0.19
CA ILE A 182 9.99 2.41 0.17
C ILE A 182 10.42 1.05 0.74
N ILE A 183 11.36 0.36 0.09
CA ILE A 183 11.92 -0.91 0.57
C ILE A 183 12.54 -0.71 1.95
N ALA A 184 13.39 0.30 2.12
CA ALA A 184 14.00 0.60 3.42
C ALA A 184 12.95 0.86 4.52
N MET A 185 11.87 1.58 4.20
CA MET A 185 10.76 1.82 5.12
C MET A 185 10.01 0.53 5.50
N MET A 186 9.70 -0.34 4.53
CA MET A 186 9.01 -1.60 4.82
C MET A 186 9.87 -2.51 5.71
N TRP A 187 11.17 -2.58 5.45
CA TRP A 187 12.10 -3.44 6.19
C TRP A 187 12.59 -2.84 7.52
N SER A 188 12.46 -1.53 7.76
CA SER A 188 12.71 -0.94 9.08
C SER A 188 11.62 -1.28 10.11
N ASN A 189 10.46 -1.76 9.64
CA ASN A 189 9.31 -2.14 10.45
C ASN A 189 9.28 -3.67 10.73
N LEU A 190 10.41 -4.23 11.18
CA LEU A 190 10.60 -5.70 11.36
C LEU A 190 9.55 -6.36 12.26
N GLU A 191 9.01 -5.65 13.24
CA GLU A 191 8.04 -6.20 14.19
C GLU A 191 6.67 -6.49 13.55
N ILE A 192 6.33 -5.79 12.47
CA ILE A 192 5.08 -5.99 11.73
C ILE A 192 5.26 -6.72 10.41
N ILE A 193 6.49 -7.05 10.01
CA ILE A 193 6.79 -7.64 8.70
C ILE A 193 6.06 -8.95 8.43
N PHE A 194 5.83 -9.75 9.49
CA PHE A 194 5.02 -10.97 9.40
C PHE A 194 3.59 -10.66 8.95
N PHE A 195 3.00 -9.58 9.47
CA PHE A 195 1.63 -9.18 9.13
C PHE A 195 1.54 -8.49 7.76
N LEU A 196 2.64 -7.90 7.28
CA LEU A 196 2.75 -7.42 5.89
C LEU A 196 2.67 -8.59 4.91
N SER A 197 3.38 -9.69 5.19
CA SER A 197 3.42 -10.87 4.31
C SER A 197 2.22 -11.80 4.44
N SER A 198 1.47 -11.73 5.54
CA SER A 198 0.34 -12.62 5.81
C SER A 198 -0.95 -12.06 5.21
N THR A 199 -1.70 -12.91 4.49
CA THR A 199 -2.93 -12.53 3.80
C THR A 199 -3.91 -11.81 4.73
N SER A 200 -4.21 -10.57 4.37
CA SER A 200 -5.09 -9.60 5.01
C SER A 200 -4.78 -9.29 6.48
N ALA A 201 -3.65 -9.76 7.01
CA ALA A 201 -3.35 -9.63 8.41
C ALA A 201 -3.16 -8.17 8.83
N LEU A 202 -2.39 -7.40 8.06
CA LEU A 202 -2.17 -5.97 8.34
C LEU A 202 -3.48 -5.19 8.46
N ILE A 203 -4.40 -5.34 7.49
CA ILE A 203 -5.64 -4.55 7.49
C ILE A 203 -6.63 -5.00 8.57
N ILE A 204 -6.69 -6.30 8.86
CA ILE A 204 -7.45 -6.85 9.99
C ILE A 204 -6.98 -6.23 11.30
N LEU A 205 -5.66 -6.19 11.49
CA LEU A 205 -5.03 -5.63 12.67
C LEU A 205 -5.28 -4.12 12.76
N LEU A 206 -5.04 -3.36 11.69
CA LEU A 206 -5.34 -1.93 11.62
C LEU A 206 -6.81 -1.62 11.96
N SER A 207 -7.75 -2.44 11.52
CA SER A 207 -9.19 -2.27 11.79
C SER A 207 -9.54 -2.28 13.30
N LEU A 208 -8.65 -2.81 14.16
CA LEU A 208 -8.85 -2.76 15.61
C LEU A 208 -8.76 -1.32 16.17
N PHE A 209 -8.11 -0.39 15.47
CA PHE A 209 -8.17 1.04 15.84
C PHE A 209 -9.59 1.59 15.76
N ASP A 210 -10.33 1.26 14.71
CA ASP A 210 -11.70 1.73 14.49
C ASP A 210 -12.70 1.11 15.46
N MET A 211 -12.37 -0.06 16.03
CA MET A 211 -13.14 -0.71 17.08
C MET A 211 -12.84 -0.13 18.48
N GLY A 212 -12.25 1.06 18.53
CA GLY A 212 -11.87 1.74 19.77
C GLY A 212 -10.60 1.18 20.41
N GLY A 213 -9.82 0.34 19.74
CA GLY A 213 -8.69 -0.35 20.36
C GLY A 213 -7.55 0.54 20.86
N SER A 214 -7.50 1.82 20.47
CA SER A 214 -6.57 2.80 21.06
C SER A 214 -7.05 3.44 22.36
N ASP A 215 -8.32 3.23 22.74
CA ASP A 215 -8.86 3.65 24.04
C ASP A 215 -8.53 2.57 25.10
N PRO A 216 -7.81 2.91 26.19
CA PRO A 216 -7.49 1.97 27.27
C PRO A 216 -8.70 1.32 27.92
N GLU A 217 -9.88 1.95 27.86
CA GLU A 217 -11.13 1.41 28.41
C GLU A 217 -11.89 0.54 27.41
N SER A 218 -11.46 0.50 26.14
CA SER A 218 -12.10 -0.31 25.12
C SER A 218 -11.97 -1.80 25.41
N ARG A 219 -13.07 -2.51 25.19
CA ARG A 219 -13.15 -3.96 25.37
C ARG A 219 -13.67 -4.60 24.09
N ILE A 220 -12.75 -4.85 23.15
CA ILE A 220 -13.07 -5.53 21.90
C ILE A 220 -13.39 -6.99 22.22
N ARG A 221 -14.58 -7.48 21.84
CA ARG A 221 -14.89 -8.92 21.99
C ARG A 221 -14.35 -9.66 20.79
N GLU A 222 -13.73 -10.83 21.02
CA GLU A 222 -13.25 -11.68 19.91
C GLU A 222 -14.40 -12.07 18.96
N ALA A 223 -15.63 -12.19 19.48
CA ALA A 223 -16.84 -12.45 18.69
C ALA A 223 -17.14 -11.33 17.67
N ASP A 224 -16.82 -10.07 17.99
CA ASP A 224 -17.05 -8.92 17.11
C ASP A 224 -16.06 -8.90 15.93
N LEU A 225 -14.96 -9.66 16.02
CA LEU A 225 -13.97 -9.77 14.95
C LEU A 225 -14.36 -10.78 13.87
N VAL A 226 -15.33 -11.65 14.14
CA VAL A 226 -15.71 -12.75 13.22
C VAL A 226 -16.15 -12.22 11.85
N GLN A 227 -16.74 -11.02 11.81
CA GLN A 227 -17.17 -10.36 10.58
C GLN A 227 -16.01 -9.86 9.69
N LEU A 228 -14.80 -9.67 10.27
CA LEU A 228 -13.62 -9.26 9.50
C LEU A 228 -13.11 -10.38 8.57
N ALA A 229 -13.34 -11.65 8.94
CA ALA A 229 -12.89 -12.79 8.16
C ALA A 229 -13.48 -12.81 6.73
N PRO A 230 -14.82 -12.84 6.53
CA PRO A 230 -15.39 -12.77 5.19
C PRO A 230 -15.14 -11.42 4.52
N ARG A 231 -15.11 -10.32 5.28
CA ARG A 231 -14.84 -8.97 4.74
C ARG A 231 -13.49 -8.89 4.03
N PHE A 232 -12.48 -9.61 4.53
CA PHE A 232 -11.11 -9.59 3.98
C PHE A 232 -10.68 -10.94 3.36
N ALA A 233 -11.63 -11.76 2.91
CA ALA A 233 -11.34 -13.02 2.19
C ALA A 233 -10.45 -14.01 2.95
N VAL A 234 -10.59 -14.11 4.27
CA VAL A 234 -9.87 -15.08 5.09
C VAL A 234 -10.81 -15.98 5.88
N SER A 235 -10.30 -17.14 6.31
CA SER A 235 -11.06 -18.04 7.18
C SER A 235 -11.05 -17.56 8.63
N ARG A 236 -12.04 -18.00 9.43
CA ARG A 236 -12.05 -17.76 10.88
C ARG A 236 -10.80 -18.33 11.58
N SER A 237 -10.32 -19.48 11.11
CA SER A 237 -9.09 -20.10 11.62
C SER A 237 -7.86 -19.23 11.34
N HIS A 238 -7.78 -18.63 10.15
CA HIS A 238 -6.71 -17.70 9.80
C HIS A 238 -6.74 -16.43 10.65
N LEU A 239 -7.94 -15.84 10.84
CA LEU A 239 -8.12 -14.71 11.75
C LEU A 239 -7.64 -15.03 13.18
N ARG A 240 -8.02 -16.19 13.72
CA ARG A 240 -7.57 -16.64 15.05
C ARG A 240 -6.06 -16.80 15.13
N ASN A 241 -5.42 -17.30 14.07
CA ASN A 241 -3.97 -17.43 13.98
C ASN A 241 -3.28 -16.06 13.97
N ILE A 242 -3.81 -15.10 13.20
CA ILE A 242 -3.31 -13.71 13.20
C ILE A 242 -3.34 -13.11 14.62
N LEU A 243 -4.46 -13.27 15.33
CA LEU A 243 -4.61 -12.77 16.70
C LEU A 243 -3.69 -13.48 17.70
N ALA A 244 -3.48 -14.80 17.54
CA ALA A 244 -2.54 -15.55 18.36
C ALA A 244 -1.10 -15.04 18.18
N ILE A 245 -0.66 -14.82 16.95
CA ILE A 245 0.68 -14.29 16.65
C ILE A 245 0.82 -12.85 17.15
N ALA A 246 -0.22 -12.02 17.03
CA ALA A 246 -0.22 -10.68 17.63
C ALA A 246 -0.08 -10.74 19.15
N GLN A 247 -0.74 -11.70 19.82
CA GLN A 247 -0.58 -11.90 21.26
C GLN A 247 0.85 -12.35 21.62
N GLU A 248 1.43 -13.30 20.88
CA GLU A 248 2.81 -13.76 21.07
C GLU A 248 3.82 -12.62 20.92
N ARG A 249 3.56 -11.71 19.98
CA ARG A 249 4.34 -10.48 19.75
C ARG A 249 4.01 -9.35 20.74
N LYS A 250 3.20 -9.61 21.78
CA LYS A 250 2.80 -8.65 22.82
C LYS A 250 2.09 -7.41 22.27
N PHE A 251 1.46 -7.53 21.12
CA PHE A 251 0.65 -6.47 20.51
C PHE A 251 -0.75 -6.39 21.09
N LEU A 252 -1.25 -7.51 21.59
CA LEU A 252 -2.52 -7.54 22.30
C LEU A 252 -2.43 -8.48 23.49
N VAL A 253 -3.30 -8.25 24.46
CA VAL A 253 -3.53 -9.16 25.58
C VAL A 253 -5.00 -9.54 25.62
N ARG A 254 -5.29 -10.75 26.07
CA ARG A 254 -6.65 -11.22 26.27
C ARG A 254 -7.03 -11.20 27.74
N SER A 255 -8.29 -10.93 28.05
CA SER A 255 -8.80 -10.96 29.42
C SER A 255 -10.27 -11.38 29.52
N GLY A 256 -10.75 -11.50 30.76
CA GLY A 256 -12.12 -11.92 31.09
C GLY A 256 -12.40 -13.41 30.91
N PRO A 257 -13.66 -13.83 31.10
CA PRO A 257 -14.05 -15.24 31.01
C PRO A 257 -13.68 -15.84 29.65
N ARG A 258 -12.96 -16.96 29.66
CA ARG A 258 -12.48 -17.66 28.45
C ARG A 258 -11.69 -16.76 27.49
N ASN A 259 -11.00 -15.73 28.00
CA ASN A 259 -10.20 -14.81 27.20
C ASN A 259 -11.01 -14.06 26.13
N ALA A 260 -12.27 -13.74 26.42
CA ALA A 260 -13.22 -13.17 25.46
C ALA A 260 -12.92 -11.73 25.01
N PHE A 261 -12.17 -10.96 25.81
CA PHE A 261 -11.84 -9.56 25.51
C PHE A 261 -10.41 -9.44 25.01
N ILE A 262 -10.20 -8.55 24.04
CA ILE A 262 -8.91 -8.18 23.48
C ILE A 262 -8.61 -6.73 23.86
N HIS A 263 -7.39 -6.49 24.34
CA HIS A 263 -6.86 -5.18 24.68
C HIS A 263 -5.59 -4.95 23.86
N LEU A 264 -5.50 -3.83 23.15
CA LEU A 264 -4.28 -3.48 22.42
C LEU A 264 -3.25 -2.92 23.38
N THR A 265 -1.98 -3.30 23.21
CA THR A 265 -0.92 -2.80 24.07
C THR A 265 -0.38 -1.45 23.58
N PRO A 266 0.27 -0.65 24.44
CA PRO A 266 0.99 0.55 23.99
C PRO A 266 2.05 0.24 22.92
N HIS A 267 2.64 -0.96 22.99
CA HIS A 267 3.60 -1.44 22.00
C HIS A 267 2.99 -1.56 20.60
N TRP A 268 1.78 -2.13 20.49
CA TRP A 268 1.04 -2.16 19.24
C TRP A 268 0.78 -0.76 18.70
N VAL A 269 0.25 0.14 19.53
CA VAL A 269 -0.11 1.50 19.09
C VAL A 269 1.12 2.17 18.51
N SER A 270 2.25 2.12 19.22
CA SER A 270 3.50 2.72 18.75
C SER A 270 4.03 2.08 17.46
N ALA A 271 3.96 0.75 17.32
CA ALA A 271 4.46 0.04 16.14
C ALA A 271 3.62 0.35 14.89
N PHE A 272 2.29 0.32 15.00
CA PHE A 272 1.40 0.60 13.88
C PHE A 272 1.35 2.09 13.54
N ASP A 273 1.44 2.99 14.52
CA ASP A 273 1.56 4.43 14.28
C ASP A 273 2.83 4.75 13.46
N ARG A 274 3.97 4.15 13.84
CA ARG A 274 5.23 4.28 13.08
C ARG A 274 5.11 3.77 11.65
N PHE A 275 4.46 2.63 11.45
CA PHE A 275 4.22 2.10 10.11
C PHE A 275 3.33 3.01 9.26
N ILE A 276 2.24 3.53 9.83
CA ILE A 276 1.34 4.46 9.14
C ILE A 276 2.13 5.72 8.76
N ALA A 277 2.83 6.34 9.70
CA ALA A 277 3.60 7.54 9.43
C ALA A 277 4.70 7.32 8.40
N GLY A 278 5.40 6.18 8.45
CA GLY A 278 6.36 5.78 7.42
C GLY A 278 5.73 5.64 6.03
N SER A 279 4.56 4.99 5.94
CA SER A 279 3.80 4.85 4.69
C SER A 279 3.36 6.21 4.14
N LEU A 280 2.92 7.12 5.01
CA LEU A 280 2.53 8.48 4.63
C LEU A 280 3.72 9.33 4.19
N ALA A 281 4.88 9.20 4.84
CA ALA A 281 6.11 9.88 4.41
C ALA A 281 6.52 9.46 2.98
N GLN A 282 6.44 8.15 2.67
CA GLN A 282 6.71 7.68 1.30
C GLN A 282 5.65 8.14 0.29
N SER A 283 4.39 8.28 0.73
CA SER A 283 3.32 8.81 -0.10
C SER A 283 3.55 10.29 -0.45
N ASP A 284 3.97 11.12 0.51
CA ASP A 284 4.37 12.51 0.24
C ASP A 284 5.61 12.57 -0.66
N LEU A 285 6.64 11.75 -0.42
CA LEU A 285 7.82 11.68 -1.29
C LEU A 285 7.43 11.43 -2.76
N THR A 286 6.61 10.41 -3.02
CA THR A 286 6.18 10.07 -4.39
C THR A 286 5.27 11.14 -5.00
N TYR A 287 4.46 11.83 -4.19
CA TYR A 287 3.68 12.98 -4.62
C TYR A 287 4.58 14.15 -5.06
N ARG A 288 5.60 14.48 -4.27
CA ARG A 288 6.57 15.54 -4.58
C ARG A 288 7.38 15.23 -5.84
N LEU A 289 7.77 13.96 -6.03
CA LEU A 289 8.42 13.49 -7.25
C LEU A 289 7.50 13.68 -8.48
N ALA A 290 6.21 13.35 -8.36
CA ALA A 290 5.24 13.55 -9.42
C ALA A 290 5.09 15.03 -9.79
N LEU A 291 4.91 15.92 -8.80
CA LEU A 291 4.79 17.36 -9.04
C LEU A 291 6.04 17.95 -9.70
N ARG A 292 7.23 17.56 -9.24
CA ARG A 292 8.49 18.00 -9.85
C ARG A 292 8.58 17.58 -11.31
N ARG A 293 8.18 16.35 -11.62
CA ARG A 293 8.16 15.85 -12.99
C ARG A 293 7.17 16.63 -13.87
N MET A 294 5.96 16.88 -13.38
CA MET A 294 4.97 17.69 -14.11
C MET A 294 5.48 19.11 -14.38
N ALA A 295 6.18 19.73 -13.42
CA ALA A 295 6.76 21.06 -13.60
C ALA A 295 7.86 21.09 -14.67
N VAL A 296 8.71 20.05 -14.73
CA VAL A 296 9.73 19.91 -15.79
C VAL A 296 9.09 19.69 -17.16
N GLU A 297 8.08 18.82 -17.25
CA GLU A 297 7.35 18.54 -18.49
C GLU A 297 6.62 19.80 -19.00
N ALA A 298 6.02 20.59 -18.10
CA ALA A 298 5.37 21.86 -18.46
C ALA A 298 6.38 22.94 -18.88
N GLY A 299 7.55 23.01 -18.23
CA GLY A 299 8.61 23.97 -18.57
C GLY A 299 9.38 23.63 -19.85
N SER A 300 9.38 22.36 -20.27
CA SER A 300 9.99 21.90 -21.53
C SER A 300 9.05 22.03 -22.74
N ALA A 301 7.78 22.39 -22.49
CA ALA A 301 6.75 22.59 -23.52
C ALA A 301 6.58 24.06 -23.93
N VAL A 302 7.46 24.96 -23.45
CA VAL A 302 7.53 26.40 -23.78
C VAL A 302 8.84 26.67 -24.52
#